data_AF-A0A9E7CTF1-F1
#
_entry.id   AF-A0A9E7CTF1-F1
#
_cell.length_a   1.000
_cell.length_b   1.000
_cell.length_c   1.000
_cell.angle_alpha   90.00
_cell.angle_beta   90.00
_cell.angle_gamma   90.00
#
_symmetry.space_group_name_H-M   'P 1'
#
loop_
_entity.id
_entity.type
_entity.pdbx_description
1 polymer ?
#
loop_
_entity_poly.entity_id
_entity_poly.type
_entity_poly.pdbx_seq_one_letter_code
_entity_poly.pdbx_strand_id
1 'polypeptide(L)'
;MIKFFKHHTLHPLHILPLAIYRMAFGFLMFFSQIRFIYKGWVEDCYLNPEFHFTYTGFEWIKPFESPALMYGMVILCACMALFIALGFLYRISTILFFISFTYLELIEKAWYLNHYYFVSLVAFLLCLVPANANFSLDARLFPAIKKELIPSWGINIFKLQISIVYFFAGLAKIKTDWLLHALPLKIWLKTKADIPVIGHLLQYDITAYFFSWFGLVYDLSVAFFLWNKKTRPYALIAVLLFHSMTALLFNIGMFPWVMIMGSLIFVTKDEWNNILQKFNLKIKPATYQPVNSISAWKTFILSAFFIIQLYLPLRHYFYNENMMWTERFFRFGWNVMLMEKNGFCEFTVVNAENGKKWKEYPSTFLTTIQEKQMSFQPDMIWQYAHYLKEKYNKEGIKNCKVYVLSRVSLNGRPSQLFINPETDIASLKNVNEIYDEVTEMKN
;
A
#
# COMPACT_ATOMS: atom_id res chain seq x y z
N MET A 1 32.01 -8.90 -7.92
CA MET A 1 30.67 -8.55 -8.45
C MET A 1 29.97 -9.74 -9.13
N ILE A 2 30.55 -10.39 -10.15
CA ILE A 2 29.90 -11.49 -10.91
C ILE A 2 29.53 -12.71 -10.05
N LYS A 3 30.41 -13.16 -9.14
CA LYS A 3 30.12 -14.29 -8.23
C LYS A 3 28.94 -14.00 -7.29
N PHE A 4 28.89 -12.79 -6.73
CA PHE A 4 27.78 -12.33 -5.88
C PHE A 4 26.45 -12.29 -6.64
N PHE A 5 26.46 -11.73 -7.85
CA PHE A 5 25.29 -11.68 -8.71
C PHE A 5 24.79 -13.08 -9.08
N LYS A 6 25.69 -13.97 -9.53
CA LYS A 6 25.35 -15.37 -9.85
C LYS A 6 24.80 -16.11 -8.63
N HIS A 7 25.36 -15.90 -7.44
CA HIS A 7 24.86 -16.52 -6.21
C HIS A 7 23.43 -16.06 -5.87
N HIS A 8 23.12 -14.77 -6.02
CA HIS A 8 21.79 -14.26 -5.69
C HIS A 8 20.76 -14.47 -6.81
N THR A 9 21.19 -14.78 -8.03
CA THR A 9 20.27 -15.00 -9.15
C THR A 9 20.10 -16.45 -9.57
N LEU A 10 21.17 -17.25 -9.60
CA LEU A 10 21.19 -18.57 -10.22
C LEU A 10 21.48 -19.72 -9.25
N HIS A 11 21.77 -19.43 -7.97
CA HIS A 11 22.00 -20.50 -7.00
C HIS A 11 20.75 -21.37 -6.86
N PRO A 12 20.84 -22.69 -7.02
CA PRO A 12 19.69 -23.58 -6.86
C PRO A 12 19.16 -23.53 -5.42
N LEU A 13 17.90 -23.18 -5.25
CA LEU A 13 17.21 -23.21 -3.95
C LEU A 13 15.99 -24.11 -4.05
N HIS A 14 15.66 -24.78 -2.95
CA HIS A 14 14.43 -25.55 -2.87
C HIS A 14 13.22 -24.63 -3.04
N ILE A 15 12.21 -25.08 -3.78
CA ILE A 15 10.99 -24.29 -4.06
C ILE A 15 10.11 -24.02 -2.84
N LEU A 16 10.25 -24.81 -1.77
CA LEU A 16 9.37 -24.78 -0.60
C LEU A 16 9.10 -23.37 -0.03
N PRO A 17 10.10 -22.49 0.21
CA PRO A 17 9.82 -21.14 0.72
C PRO A 17 8.90 -20.33 -0.22
N LEU A 18 9.10 -20.46 -1.54
CA LEU A 18 8.25 -19.81 -2.53
C LEU A 18 6.83 -20.40 -2.53
N ALA A 19 6.70 -21.72 -2.37
CA ALA A 19 5.40 -22.37 -2.28
C ALA A 19 4.63 -21.95 -1.02
N ILE A 20 5.29 -21.87 0.14
CA ILE A 20 4.68 -21.38 1.39
C ILE A 20 4.26 -19.93 1.25
N TYR A 21 5.12 -19.08 0.68
CA TYR A 21 4.79 -17.69 0.41
C TYR A 21 3.59 -17.54 -0.51
N ARG A 22 3.50 -18.34 -1.59
CA ARG A 22 2.34 -18.39 -2.49
C ARG A 22 1.06 -18.76 -1.73
N MET A 23 1.10 -19.81 -0.90
CA MET A 23 -0.05 -20.24 -0.11
C MET A 23 -0.49 -19.15 0.88
N ALA A 24 0.45 -18.60 1.64
CA ALA A 24 0.18 -17.56 2.62
C ALA A 24 -0.41 -16.29 1.97
N PHE A 25 0.17 -15.83 0.86
CA PHE A 25 -0.34 -14.70 0.09
C PHE A 25 -1.75 -14.96 -0.44
N GLY A 26 -1.96 -16.09 -1.11
CA GLY A 26 -3.26 -16.42 -1.72
C GLY A 26 -4.38 -16.53 -0.69
N PHE A 27 -4.16 -17.24 0.42
CA PHE A 27 -5.17 -17.35 1.49
C PHE A 27 -5.44 -16.00 2.15
N LEU A 28 -4.39 -15.23 2.47
CA LEU A 28 -4.56 -13.92 3.08
C LEU A 28 -5.38 -12.98 2.19
N MET A 29 -5.10 -12.99 0.88
CA MET A 29 -5.83 -12.15 -0.08
C MET A 29 -7.26 -12.64 -0.30
N PHE A 30 -7.49 -13.95 -0.32
CA PHE A 30 -8.85 -14.50 -0.35
C PHE A 30 -9.68 -14.01 0.85
N PHE A 31 -9.17 -14.17 2.07
CA PHE A 31 -9.86 -13.68 3.28
C PHE A 31 -10.02 -12.16 3.27
N SER A 32 -9.04 -11.42 2.73
CA SER A 32 -9.14 -9.96 2.58
C SER A 32 -10.32 -9.55 1.69
N GLN A 33 -10.52 -10.22 0.55
CA GLN A 33 -11.63 -9.91 -0.36
C GLN A 33 -12.98 -10.32 0.23
N ILE A 34 -13.06 -11.47 0.90
CA ILE A 34 -14.28 -11.86 1.62
C ILE A 34 -14.61 -10.86 2.74
N ARG A 35 -13.59 -10.40 3.48
CA ARG A 35 -13.76 -9.35 4.49
C ARG A 35 -14.24 -8.03 3.88
N PHE A 36 -13.72 -7.66 2.71
CA PHE A 36 -14.11 -6.45 1.99
C PHE A 36 -15.61 -6.47 1.65
N ILE A 37 -16.09 -7.60 1.12
CA ILE A 37 -17.53 -7.84 0.87
C ILE A 37 -18.32 -7.79 2.17
N TYR A 38 -17.91 -8.55 3.19
CA TYR A 38 -18.62 -8.65 4.46
C TYR A 38 -18.77 -7.31 5.19
N LYS A 39 -17.82 -6.38 4.99
CA LYS A 39 -17.85 -5.05 5.58
C LYS A 39 -18.73 -4.03 4.84
N GLY A 40 -19.35 -4.41 3.71
CA GLY A 40 -20.13 -3.49 2.88
C GLY A 40 -19.26 -2.50 2.10
N TRP A 41 -17.95 -2.77 1.97
CA TRP A 41 -17.03 -1.85 1.33
C TRP A 41 -17.14 -1.87 -0.20
N VAL A 42 -17.85 -2.84 -0.79
CA VAL A 42 -18.17 -2.80 -2.22
C VAL A 42 -19.09 -1.61 -2.51
N GLU A 43 -20.11 -1.43 -1.68
CA GLU A 43 -21.01 -0.29 -1.74
C GLU A 43 -20.29 1.00 -1.41
N ASP A 44 -19.64 1.07 -0.25
CA ASP A 44 -19.03 2.30 0.27
C ASP A 44 -17.91 2.83 -0.65
N CYS A 45 -17.18 1.94 -1.32
CA CYS A 45 -16.02 2.29 -2.13
C CYS A 45 -16.36 2.44 -3.62
N TYR A 46 -17.33 1.68 -4.16
CA TYR A 46 -17.52 1.60 -5.62
C TYR A 46 -18.92 1.93 -6.13
N LEU A 47 -19.99 1.68 -5.35
CA LEU A 47 -21.36 1.80 -5.87
C LEU A 47 -22.08 3.06 -5.37
N ASN A 48 -21.88 3.43 -4.11
CA ASN A 48 -22.55 4.56 -3.49
C ASN A 48 -21.92 5.92 -3.82
N PRO A 49 -20.58 6.07 -4.02
CA PRO A 49 -20.01 7.37 -4.33
C PRO A 49 -20.52 7.95 -5.65
N GLU A 50 -20.97 9.21 -5.65
CA GLU A 50 -21.38 9.92 -6.87
C GLU A 50 -20.18 10.36 -7.74
N PHE A 51 -19.02 10.45 -7.11
CA PHE A 51 -17.77 10.91 -7.69
C PHE A 51 -16.64 10.04 -7.16
N HIS A 52 -15.63 9.75 -8.00
CA HIS A 52 -14.44 9.01 -7.60
C HIS A 52 -13.18 9.85 -7.80
N PHE A 53 -12.32 9.91 -6.78
CA PHE A 53 -11.01 10.51 -6.94
C PHE A 53 -10.09 9.55 -7.68
N THR A 54 -9.55 9.98 -8.81
CA THR A 54 -8.77 9.11 -9.71
C THR A 54 -7.27 9.42 -9.64
N TYR A 55 -6.43 8.41 -9.85
CA TYR A 55 -4.99 8.61 -9.98
C TYR A 55 -4.65 9.26 -11.32
N THR A 56 -3.69 10.18 -11.34
CA THR A 56 -3.24 10.82 -12.57
C THR A 56 -2.75 9.77 -13.57
N GLY A 57 -3.29 9.80 -14.80
CA GLY A 57 -3.04 8.82 -15.85
C GLY A 57 -3.96 7.58 -15.82
N PHE A 58 -4.84 7.48 -14.82
CA PHE A 58 -5.81 6.40 -14.65
C PHE A 58 -7.26 6.92 -14.52
N GLU A 59 -7.53 8.14 -15.01
CA GLU A 59 -8.86 8.78 -14.97
C GLU A 59 -9.93 8.01 -15.76
N TRP A 60 -9.49 7.12 -16.67
CA TRP A 60 -10.34 6.25 -17.47
C TRP A 60 -10.81 4.99 -16.72
N ILE A 61 -10.22 4.67 -15.56
CA ILE A 61 -10.64 3.55 -14.72
C ILE A 61 -11.83 4.01 -13.86
N LYS A 62 -12.97 3.36 -14.02
CA LYS A 62 -14.23 3.66 -13.33
C LYS A 62 -14.84 2.36 -12.80
N PRO A 63 -15.63 2.39 -11.72
CA PRO A 63 -16.35 1.21 -11.27
C PRO A 63 -17.33 0.73 -12.33
N PHE A 64 -17.73 -0.54 -12.24
CA PHE A 64 -18.87 -1.01 -13.04
C PHE A 64 -20.16 -0.42 -12.49
N GLU A 65 -20.97 0.20 -13.35
CA GLU A 65 -22.27 0.77 -12.97
C GLU A 65 -23.26 -0.29 -12.47
N SER A 66 -23.14 -1.53 -12.97
CA SER A 66 -23.98 -2.65 -12.50
C SER A 66 -23.44 -3.20 -11.18
N PRO A 67 -24.25 -3.20 -10.09
CA PRO A 67 -23.86 -3.81 -8.83
C PRO A 67 -23.44 -5.28 -9.00
N ALA A 68 -24.15 -6.04 -9.84
CA ALA A 68 -23.84 -7.44 -10.11
C ALA A 68 -22.44 -7.63 -10.73
N LEU A 69 -22.04 -6.76 -11.66
CA LEU A 69 -20.70 -6.81 -12.26
C LEU A 69 -19.62 -6.39 -11.27
N MET A 70 -19.89 -5.37 -10.44
CA MET A 70 -18.94 -4.92 -9.42
C MET A 70 -18.68 -5.99 -8.36
N TYR A 71 -19.75 -6.61 -7.84
CA TYR A 71 -19.67 -7.78 -6.97
C TYR A 71 -18.97 -8.95 -7.65
N GLY A 72 -19.32 -9.23 -8.91
CA GLY A 72 -18.67 -10.27 -9.72
C GLY A 72 -17.17 -10.06 -9.84
N MET A 73 -16.71 -8.81 -9.98
CA MET A 73 -15.28 -8.46 -10.05
C MET A 73 -14.54 -8.72 -8.73
N VAL A 74 -15.14 -8.36 -7.59
CA VAL A 74 -14.54 -8.63 -6.26
C VAL A 74 -14.53 -10.13 -5.96
N ILE A 75 -15.60 -10.85 -6.31
CA ILE A 75 -15.67 -12.32 -6.18
C ILE A 75 -14.64 -13.00 -7.08
N LEU A 76 -14.49 -12.54 -8.33
CA LEU A 76 -13.45 -13.03 -9.24
C LEU A 76 -12.06 -12.85 -8.61
N CYS A 77 -11.78 -11.65 -8.07
CA CYS A 77 -10.53 -11.37 -7.38
C CYS A 77 -10.32 -12.34 -6.18
N ALA A 78 -11.35 -12.60 -5.37
CA ALA A 78 -11.29 -13.55 -4.28
C ALA A 78 -10.99 -14.98 -4.77
N CYS A 79 -11.74 -15.47 -5.75
CA CYS A 79 -11.55 -16.80 -6.34
C CYS A 79 -10.14 -16.98 -6.92
N MET A 80 -9.62 -15.97 -7.62
CA MET A 80 -8.26 -16.02 -8.15
C MET A 80 -7.20 -16.04 -7.05
N ALA A 81 -7.41 -15.33 -5.93
CA ALA A 81 -6.54 -15.42 -4.76
C ALA A 81 -6.51 -16.84 -4.16
N LEU A 82 -7.68 -17.47 -4.04
CA LEU A 82 -7.78 -18.86 -3.58
C LEU A 82 -7.08 -19.83 -4.55
N PHE A 83 -7.25 -19.65 -5.86
CA PHE A 83 -6.56 -20.47 -6.86
C PHE A 83 -5.05 -20.27 -6.82
N ILE A 84 -4.55 -19.06 -6.57
CA ILE A 84 -3.14 -18.81 -6.27
C ILE A 84 -2.72 -19.60 -5.03
N ALA A 85 -3.51 -19.59 -3.96
CA ALA A 85 -3.22 -20.31 -2.71
C ALA A 85 -3.15 -21.83 -2.90
N LEU A 86 -3.98 -22.40 -3.77
CA LEU A 86 -3.97 -23.82 -4.11
C LEU A 86 -2.94 -24.16 -5.21
N GLY A 87 -2.48 -23.15 -5.94
CA GLY A 87 -1.64 -23.31 -7.12
C GLY A 87 -2.37 -24.04 -8.24
N PHE A 88 -3.64 -23.67 -8.45
CA PHE A 88 -4.52 -24.18 -9.49
C PHE A 88 -4.62 -23.15 -10.61
N LEU A 89 -4.47 -23.57 -11.86
CA LEU A 89 -4.41 -22.68 -13.04
C LEU A 89 -3.49 -21.47 -12.81
N TYR A 90 -2.39 -21.70 -12.10
CA TYR A 90 -1.67 -20.65 -11.38
C TYR A 90 -1.27 -19.47 -12.26
N ARG A 91 -0.82 -19.73 -13.50
CA ARG A 91 -0.41 -18.67 -14.44
C ARG A 91 -1.57 -17.74 -14.76
N ILE A 92 -2.73 -18.30 -15.04
CA ILE A 92 -3.95 -17.54 -15.34
C ILE A 92 -4.41 -16.84 -14.06
N SER A 93 -4.45 -17.54 -12.93
CA SER A 93 -4.92 -16.99 -11.66
C SER A 93 -4.06 -15.82 -11.17
N THR A 94 -2.72 -15.88 -11.30
CA THR A 94 -1.86 -14.74 -10.92
C THR A 94 -2.09 -13.53 -11.80
N ILE A 95 -2.29 -13.71 -13.11
CA ILE A 95 -2.51 -12.62 -14.05
C ILE A 95 -3.87 -11.98 -13.80
N LEU A 96 -4.93 -12.79 -13.70
CA LEU A 96 -6.28 -12.29 -13.43
C LEU A 96 -6.38 -11.65 -12.05
N PHE A 97 -5.74 -12.20 -11.02
CA PHE A 97 -5.67 -11.55 -9.71
C PHE A 97 -4.93 -10.21 -9.79
N PHE A 98 -3.76 -10.16 -10.45
CA PHE A 98 -3.01 -8.91 -10.59
C PHE A 98 -3.84 -7.82 -11.28
N ILE A 99 -4.50 -8.16 -12.39
CA ILE A 99 -5.35 -7.22 -13.14
C ILE A 99 -6.55 -6.82 -12.30
N SER A 100 -7.28 -7.78 -11.73
CA SER A 100 -8.52 -7.48 -10.99
C SER A 100 -8.26 -6.71 -9.70
N PHE A 101 -7.29 -7.13 -8.89
CA PHE A 101 -6.92 -6.43 -7.67
C PHE A 101 -6.40 -5.02 -7.97
N THR A 102 -5.52 -4.86 -8.96
CA THR A 102 -4.98 -3.54 -9.32
C THR A 102 -6.06 -2.62 -9.90
N TYR A 103 -7.01 -3.17 -10.68
CA TYR A 103 -8.17 -2.41 -11.14
C TYR A 103 -8.99 -1.87 -9.97
N LEU A 104 -9.35 -2.72 -9.00
CA LEU A 104 -10.12 -2.34 -7.82
C LEU A 104 -9.45 -1.17 -7.06
N GLU A 105 -8.14 -1.26 -6.86
CA GLU A 105 -7.36 -0.21 -6.18
C GLU A 105 -7.25 1.11 -6.95
N LEU A 106 -7.29 1.06 -8.30
CA LEU A 106 -7.17 2.25 -9.13
C LEU A 106 -8.48 3.02 -9.30
N ILE A 107 -9.63 2.44 -8.91
CA ILE A 107 -10.93 3.12 -8.98
C ILE A 107 -11.00 4.32 -8.04
N GLU A 108 -10.59 4.16 -6.79
CA GLU A 108 -10.83 5.16 -5.74
C GLU A 108 -9.56 5.47 -4.94
N LYS A 109 -9.00 6.65 -5.21
CA LYS A 109 -7.79 7.17 -4.55
C LYS A 109 -7.99 7.47 -3.07
N ALA A 110 -9.21 7.84 -2.63
CA ALA A 110 -9.49 8.15 -1.23
C ALA A 110 -9.29 6.93 -0.31
N TRP A 111 -9.36 5.71 -0.84
CA TRP A 111 -9.17 4.47 -0.08
C TRP A 111 -7.73 3.94 -0.12
N TYR A 112 -6.80 4.71 -0.70
CA TYR A 112 -5.40 4.32 -0.84
C TYR A 112 -4.75 3.91 0.48
N LEU A 113 -4.14 2.71 0.50
CA LEU A 113 -3.24 2.25 1.56
C LEU A 113 -2.00 1.59 0.95
N ASN A 114 -0.83 1.84 1.54
CA ASN A 114 0.46 1.29 1.04
C ASN A 114 0.46 -0.25 0.91
N HIS A 115 -0.29 -0.97 1.76
CA HIS A 115 -0.31 -2.43 1.69
C HIS A 115 -1.06 -2.96 0.47
N TYR A 116 -2.08 -2.28 -0.02
CA TYR A 116 -2.76 -2.70 -1.23
C TYR A 116 -1.86 -2.50 -2.45
N TYR A 117 -1.14 -1.39 -2.51
CA TYR A 117 -0.07 -1.22 -3.49
C TYR A 117 0.94 -2.37 -3.44
N PHE A 118 1.41 -2.75 -2.24
CA PHE A 118 2.31 -3.89 -2.08
C PHE A 118 1.72 -5.21 -2.58
N VAL A 119 0.42 -5.44 -2.39
CA VAL A 119 -0.27 -6.64 -2.91
C VAL A 119 -0.23 -6.68 -4.43
N SER A 120 -0.52 -5.57 -5.12
CA SER A 120 -0.39 -5.49 -6.59
C SER A 120 1.04 -5.80 -7.05
N LEU A 121 2.06 -5.30 -6.35
CA LEU A 121 3.45 -5.58 -6.66
C LEU A 121 3.81 -7.06 -6.48
N VAL A 122 3.36 -7.69 -5.39
CA VAL A 122 3.60 -9.12 -5.15
C VAL A 122 2.86 -9.97 -6.16
N ALA A 123 1.62 -9.63 -6.51
CA ALA A 123 0.86 -10.31 -7.55
C ALA A 123 1.58 -10.25 -8.91
N PHE A 124 2.10 -9.08 -9.27
CA PHE A 124 2.91 -8.91 -10.48
C PHE A 124 4.17 -9.80 -10.46
N LEU A 125 4.93 -9.82 -9.36
CA LEU A 125 6.12 -10.66 -9.23
C LEU A 125 5.77 -12.16 -9.28
N LEU A 126 4.63 -12.57 -8.73
CA LEU A 126 4.13 -13.94 -8.80
C LEU A 126 3.88 -14.38 -10.26
N CYS A 127 3.39 -13.49 -11.13
CA CYS A 127 3.22 -13.81 -12.57
C CYS A 127 4.54 -14.30 -13.23
N LEU A 128 5.70 -13.83 -12.75
CA LEU A 128 7.01 -14.09 -13.36
C LEU A 128 7.67 -15.40 -12.89
N VAL A 129 7.31 -15.90 -11.71
CA VAL A 129 7.97 -17.05 -11.06
C VAL A 129 7.14 -18.34 -11.18
N PRO A 130 7.76 -19.53 -11.19
CA PRO A 130 7.03 -20.81 -11.24
C PRO A 130 6.63 -21.32 -9.84
N ALA A 131 5.85 -20.54 -9.07
CA ALA A 131 5.50 -20.92 -7.69
C ALA A 131 4.49 -22.09 -7.62
N ASN A 132 3.94 -22.52 -8.75
CA ASN A 132 3.10 -23.72 -8.88
C ASN A 132 3.88 -24.98 -9.26
N ALA A 133 5.20 -24.91 -9.45
CA ALA A 133 5.98 -26.08 -9.86
C ALA A 133 6.10 -27.15 -8.76
N ASN A 134 5.61 -26.90 -7.54
CA ASN A 134 5.48 -27.92 -6.50
C ASN A 134 4.46 -27.49 -5.44
N PHE A 135 4.05 -28.42 -4.57
CA PHE A 135 3.09 -28.19 -3.49
C PHE A 135 1.80 -27.48 -3.97
N SER A 136 1.32 -27.85 -5.16
CA SER A 136 0.23 -27.20 -5.87
C SER A 136 -0.69 -28.22 -6.54
N LEU A 137 -1.92 -27.82 -6.83
CA LEU A 137 -2.84 -28.62 -7.64
C LEU A 137 -2.31 -28.80 -9.07
N ASP A 138 -1.74 -27.76 -9.69
CA ASP A 138 -1.15 -27.85 -11.03
C ASP A 138 -0.04 -28.92 -11.10
N ALA A 139 0.86 -28.98 -10.11
CA ALA A 139 1.93 -29.97 -10.10
C ALA A 139 1.38 -31.39 -9.90
N ARG A 140 0.25 -31.54 -9.21
CA ARG A 140 -0.43 -32.84 -9.05
C ARG A 140 -1.10 -33.28 -10.35
N LEU A 141 -1.78 -32.36 -11.05
CA LEU A 141 -2.50 -32.61 -12.29
C LEU A 141 -1.55 -32.76 -13.49
N PHE A 142 -0.46 -32.00 -13.52
CA PHE A 142 0.51 -31.95 -14.61
C PHE A 142 1.93 -32.23 -14.10
N PRO A 143 2.31 -33.50 -13.86
CA PRO A 143 3.61 -33.84 -13.27
C PRO A 143 4.84 -33.28 -14.00
N ALA A 144 4.72 -32.98 -15.30
CA ALA A 144 5.79 -32.41 -16.11
C ALA A 144 6.30 -31.03 -15.63
N ILE A 145 5.47 -30.27 -14.90
CA ILE A 145 5.91 -28.96 -14.37
C ILE A 145 6.69 -29.09 -13.07
N LYS A 146 6.75 -30.29 -12.47
CA LYS A 146 7.31 -30.48 -11.13
C LYS A 146 8.78 -30.06 -11.08
N LYS A 147 9.10 -29.19 -10.12
CA LYS A 147 10.48 -28.77 -9.81
C LYS A 147 10.70 -28.77 -8.32
N GLU A 148 11.78 -29.39 -7.87
CA GLU A 148 12.21 -29.33 -6.48
C GLU A 148 13.13 -28.14 -6.23
N LEU A 149 13.93 -27.78 -7.24
CA LEU A 149 14.86 -26.66 -7.23
C LEU A 149 14.44 -25.57 -8.23
N ILE A 150 14.62 -24.32 -7.81
CA ILE A 150 14.38 -23.11 -8.61
C ILE A 150 15.59 -22.16 -8.48
N PRO A 151 15.78 -21.23 -9.43
CA PRO A 151 16.85 -20.25 -9.30
C PRO A 151 16.54 -19.29 -8.15
N SER A 152 17.58 -18.91 -7.40
CA SER A 152 17.45 -18.05 -6.23
C SER A 152 16.78 -16.71 -6.51
N TRP A 153 16.84 -16.17 -7.75
CA TRP A 153 16.11 -14.95 -8.10
C TRP A 153 14.60 -15.09 -7.83
N GLY A 154 14.02 -16.28 -8.04
CA GLY A 154 12.58 -16.52 -7.85
C GLY A 154 12.11 -16.37 -6.40
N ILE A 155 13.05 -16.37 -5.44
CA ILE A 155 12.81 -16.08 -4.02
C ILE A 155 13.31 -14.67 -3.69
N ASN A 156 14.50 -14.31 -4.17
CA ASN A 156 15.18 -13.08 -3.77
C ASN A 156 14.50 -11.80 -4.25
N ILE A 157 13.72 -11.82 -5.35
CA ILE A 157 12.92 -10.65 -5.76
C ILE A 157 11.88 -10.26 -4.70
N PHE A 158 11.25 -11.23 -4.03
CA PHE A 158 10.26 -10.96 -2.99
C PHE A 158 10.94 -10.48 -1.70
N LYS A 159 12.07 -11.08 -1.34
CA LYS A 159 12.90 -10.61 -0.22
C LYS A 159 13.35 -9.16 -0.44
N LEU A 160 13.78 -8.84 -1.65
CA LEU A 160 14.18 -7.48 -2.02
C LEU A 160 13.00 -6.51 -1.91
N GLN A 161 11.83 -6.87 -2.46
CA GLN A 161 10.64 -6.01 -2.37
C GLN A 161 10.23 -5.73 -0.92
N ILE A 162 10.22 -6.75 -0.04
CA ILE A 162 9.94 -6.56 1.40
C ILE A 162 11.01 -5.69 2.06
N SER A 163 12.28 -5.85 1.66
CA SER A 163 13.38 -5.05 2.19
C SER A 163 13.24 -3.57 1.80
N ILE A 164 12.80 -3.29 0.56
CA ILE A 164 12.51 -1.93 0.06
C ILE A 164 11.41 -1.29 0.92
N VAL A 165 10.31 -2.01 1.18
CA VAL A 165 9.21 -1.51 2.01
C VAL A 165 9.70 -1.12 3.40
N TYR A 166 10.41 -2.01 4.10
CA TYR A 166 10.93 -1.72 5.45
C TYR A 166 11.92 -0.56 5.44
N PHE A 167 12.90 -0.59 4.52
CA PHE A 167 13.93 0.44 4.46
C PHE A 167 13.33 1.83 4.23
N PHE A 168 12.41 1.97 3.26
CA PHE A 168 11.79 3.27 3.00
C PHE A 168 10.76 3.69 4.06
N ALA A 169 10.06 2.74 4.69
CA ALA A 169 9.22 3.05 5.86
C ALA A 169 10.03 3.60 7.04
N GLY A 170 11.27 3.11 7.22
CA GLY A 170 12.23 3.62 8.19
C GLY A 170 12.81 4.97 7.77
N LEU A 171 13.24 5.10 6.51
CA LEU A 171 13.77 6.37 5.98
C LEU A 171 12.74 7.51 6.12
N ALA A 172 11.47 7.22 5.87
CA ALA A 172 10.40 8.21 5.99
C ALA A 172 10.16 8.69 7.44
N LYS A 173 10.61 7.92 8.44
CA LYS A 173 10.57 8.30 9.87
C LYS A 173 11.72 9.20 10.28
N ILE A 174 12.72 9.44 9.42
CA ILE A 174 13.80 10.40 9.69
C ILE A 174 13.28 11.83 9.46
N LYS A 175 12.45 12.30 10.39
CA LYS A 175 11.81 13.62 10.39
C LYS A 175 11.78 14.17 11.82
N THR A 176 11.84 15.50 11.94
CA THR A 176 11.83 16.21 13.24
C THR A 176 10.65 15.81 14.11
N ASP A 177 9.43 15.80 13.54
CA ASP A 177 8.21 15.44 14.26
C ASP A 177 8.28 14.04 14.87
N TRP A 178 8.74 13.07 14.09
CA TRP A 178 8.86 11.70 14.55
C TRP A 178 9.94 11.57 15.63
N LEU A 179 11.16 12.03 15.35
CA LEU A 179 12.33 11.76 16.19
C LEU A 179 12.40 12.61 17.46
N LEU A 180 12.18 13.92 17.33
CA LEU A 180 12.40 14.88 18.41
C LEU A 180 11.12 15.21 19.17
N HIS A 181 9.95 15.05 18.53
CA HIS A 181 8.67 15.35 19.15
C HIS A 181 7.81 14.11 19.41
N ALA A 182 8.19 12.92 18.91
CA ALA A 182 7.40 11.69 18.98
C ALA A 182 5.95 11.90 18.50
N LEU A 183 5.77 12.75 17.50
CA LEU A 183 4.51 13.01 16.85
C LEU A 183 4.39 12.20 15.55
N PRO A 184 3.19 11.68 15.25
CA PRO A 184 1.93 11.81 16.01
C PRO A 184 1.74 10.76 17.12
N LEU A 185 2.75 9.92 17.44
CA LEU A 185 2.61 8.84 18.44
C LEU A 185 2.10 9.32 19.81
N LYS A 186 2.54 10.48 20.29
CA LYS A 186 2.02 11.09 21.54
C LYS A 186 0.51 11.30 21.52
N ILE A 187 -0.06 11.62 20.37
CA ILE A 187 -1.51 11.80 20.18
C ILE A 187 -2.16 10.42 20.17
N TRP A 188 -1.69 9.53 19.29
CA TRP A 188 -2.32 8.24 19.05
C TRP A 188 -2.29 7.30 20.26
N LEU A 189 -1.16 7.17 20.95
CA LEU A 189 -1.02 6.24 22.07
C LEU A 189 -1.91 6.63 23.25
N LYS A 190 -2.11 7.93 23.51
CA LYS A 190 -3.01 8.41 24.57
C LYS A 190 -4.47 8.03 24.33
N THR A 191 -4.90 7.89 23.06
CA THR A 191 -6.25 7.40 22.72
C THR A 191 -6.44 5.90 22.99
N LYS A 192 -5.37 5.19 23.39
CA LYS A 192 -5.35 3.76 23.67
C LYS A 192 -5.11 3.45 25.14
N ALA A 193 -5.33 4.44 26.02
CA ALA A 193 -5.12 4.35 27.45
C ALA A 193 -5.97 3.27 28.15
N ASP A 194 -7.08 2.84 27.52
CA ASP A 194 -8.02 1.86 28.09
C ASP A 194 -7.69 0.41 27.75
N ILE A 195 -6.60 0.14 27.01
CA ILE A 195 -6.20 -1.23 26.67
C ILE A 195 -5.78 -1.98 27.95
N PRO A 196 -6.33 -3.17 28.22
CA PRO A 196 -5.93 -3.96 29.38
C PRO A 196 -4.42 -4.20 29.43
N VAL A 197 -3.86 -4.22 30.65
CA VAL A 197 -2.43 -4.45 30.96
C VAL A 197 -1.50 -3.30 30.55
N ILE A 198 -1.54 -2.84 29.30
CA ILE A 198 -0.55 -1.89 28.76
C ILE A 198 -1.04 -0.43 28.70
N GLY A 199 -2.36 -0.18 28.77
CA GLY A 199 -2.95 1.13 28.52
C GLY A 199 -2.41 2.25 29.42
N HIS A 200 -2.17 1.96 30.70
CA HIS A 200 -1.56 2.91 31.64
C HIS A 200 -0.16 3.39 31.21
N LEU A 201 0.63 2.53 30.55
CA LEU A 201 1.95 2.90 30.03
C LEU A 201 1.83 3.82 28.80
N LEU A 202 0.78 3.67 28.01
CA LEU A 202 0.57 4.44 26.77
C LEU A 202 0.22 5.91 27.02
N GLN A 203 -0.14 6.27 28.26
CA GLN A 203 -0.44 7.64 28.65
C GLN A 203 0.82 8.52 28.75
N TYR A 204 1.98 7.92 29.00
CA TYR A 204 3.23 8.67 29.20
C TYR A 204 3.88 9.05 27.87
N ASP A 205 4.32 10.31 27.76
CA ASP A 205 5.05 10.82 26.60
C ASP A 205 6.33 10.03 26.30
N ILE A 206 7.03 9.53 27.33
CA ILE A 206 8.24 8.73 27.16
C ILE A 206 7.97 7.43 26.38
N THR A 207 6.78 6.85 26.54
CA THR A 207 6.37 5.67 25.78
C THR A 207 6.26 5.99 24.30
N ALA A 208 5.74 7.17 23.93
CA ALA A 208 5.72 7.61 22.54
C ALA A 208 7.13 7.80 21.96
N TYR A 209 8.07 8.35 22.74
CA TYR A 209 9.48 8.44 22.31
C TYR A 209 10.11 7.07 22.10
N PHE A 210 9.87 6.13 23.00
CA PHE A 210 10.34 4.75 22.83
C PHE A 210 9.79 4.13 21.54
N PHE A 211 8.48 4.24 21.31
CA PHE A 211 7.84 3.72 20.09
C PHE A 211 8.37 4.40 18.82
N SER A 212 8.64 5.70 18.87
CA SER A 212 9.19 6.46 17.75
C SER A 212 10.58 5.94 17.35
N TRP A 213 11.52 5.92 18.29
CA TRP A 213 12.89 5.47 18.02
C TRP A 213 12.95 3.98 17.73
N PHE A 214 12.20 3.16 18.46
CA PHE A 214 12.11 1.73 18.19
C PHE A 214 11.56 1.47 16.79
N GLY A 215 10.46 2.13 16.39
CA GLY A 215 9.88 1.99 15.05
C GLY A 215 10.85 2.37 13.93
N LEU A 216 11.61 3.46 14.09
CA LEU A 216 12.65 3.86 13.14
C LEU A 216 13.75 2.79 13.02
N VAL A 217 14.36 2.41 14.14
CA VAL A 217 15.49 1.47 14.17
C VAL A 217 15.04 0.10 13.66
N TYR A 218 13.86 -0.34 14.06
CA TYR A 218 13.26 -1.58 13.61
C TYR A 218 13.10 -1.58 12.08
N ASP A 219 12.44 -0.58 11.50
CA ASP A 219 12.18 -0.53 10.06
C ASP A 219 13.48 -0.47 9.24
N LEU A 220 14.48 0.30 9.69
CA LEU A 220 15.77 0.38 9.01
C LEU A 220 16.62 -0.89 9.12
N SER A 221 16.43 -1.73 10.15
CA SER A 221 17.34 -2.84 10.46
C SER A 221 16.75 -4.23 10.19
N VAL A 222 15.43 -4.41 10.34
CA VAL A 222 14.80 -5.74 10.37
C VAL A 222 15.04 -6.53 9.09
N ALA A 223 15.02 -5.88 7.93
CA ALA A 223 15.29 -6.53 6.65
C ALA A 223 16.70 -7.16 6.64
N PHE A 224 17.72 -6.43 7.08
CA PHE A 224 19.09 -6.95 7.14
C PHE A 224 19.22 -8.14 8.09
N PHE A 225 18.51 -8.12 9.22
CA PHE A 225 18.49 -9.25 10.14
C PHE A 225 17.72 -10.47 9.60
N LEU A 226 16.70 -10.27 8.78
CA LEU A 226 15.99 -11.35 8.08
C LEU A 226 16.86 -12.00 6.99
N TRP A 227 17.72 -11.24 6.31
CA TRP A 227 18.68 -11.77 5.34
C TRP A 227 19.78 -12.62 5.99
N ASN A 228 20.19 -12.29 7.21
CA ASN A 228 21.25 -13.01 7.92
C ASN A 228 20.71 -14.25 8.64
N LYS A 229 21.24 -15.43 8.27
CA LYS A 229 20.86 -16.74 8.81
C LYS A 229 20.90 -16.82 10.34
N LYS A 230 21.87 -16.17 10.99
CA LYS A 230 22.04 -16.25 12.45
C LYS A 230 21.01 -15.40 13.20
N THR A 231 20.65 -14.24 12.65
CA THR A 231 19.73 -13.29 13.28
C THR A 231 18.27 -13.51 12.89
N ARG A 232 18.02 -14.20 11.77
CA ARG A 232 16.69 -14.37 11.19
C ARG A 232 15.62 -14.92 12.16
N PRO A 233 15.88 -15.95 13.00
CA PRO A 233 14.85 -16.42 13.94
C PRO A 233 14.38 -15.32 14.90
N TYR A 234 15.32 -14.52 15.43
CA TYR A 234 15.01 -13.39 16.30
C TYR A 234 14.29 -12.27 15.52
N ALA A 235 14.69 -12.01 14.28
CA ALA A 235 14.04 -11.03 13.43
C ALA A 235 12.60 -11.43 13.09
N LEU A 236 12.31 -12.72 12.86
CA LEU A 236 10.95 -13.22 12.63
C LEU A 236 10.06 -13.07 13.88
N ILE A 237 10.61 -13.31 15.07
CA ILE A 237 9.90 -13.03 16.34
C ILE A 237 9.64 -11.53 16.46
N ALA A 238 10.62 -10.69 16.16
CA ALA A 238 10.46 -9.24 16.18
C ALA A 238 9.39 -8.77 15.17
N VAL A 239 9.35 -9.35 13.95
CA VAL A 239 8.29 -9.10 12.95
C VAL A 239 6.92 -9.44 13.50
N LEU A 240 6.76 -10.62 14.09
CA LEU A 240 5.49 -11.03 14.68
C LEU A 240 5.06 -10.05 15.78
N LEU A 241 5.93 -9.77 16.75
CA LEU A 241 5.63 -8.89 17.88
C LEU A 241 5.34 -7.46 17.45
N PHE A 242 6.18 -6.88 16.57
CA PHE A 242 6.02 -5.53 16.07
C PHE A 242 4.69 -5.38 15.35
N HIS A 243 4.40 -6.25 14.38
CA HIS A 243 3.18 -6.13 13.58
C HIS A 243 1.93 -6.45 14.39
N SER A 244 1.96 -7.44 15.30
CA SER A 244 0.86 -7.67 16.23
C SER A 244 0.60 -6.46 17.13
N MET A 245 1.64 -5.79 17.63
CA MET A 245 1.50 -4.57 18.41
C MET A 245 0.90 -3.43 17.56
N THR A 246 1.36 -3.26 16.32
CA THR A 246 0.77 -2.24 15.43
C THR A 246 -0.68 -2.55 15.07
N ALA A 247 -1.07 -3.82 14.92
CA ALA A 247 -2.44 -4.24 14.67
C ALA A 247 -3.35 -3.96 15.87
N LEU A 248 -2.82 -4.12 17.09
CA LEU A 248 -3.53 -3.82 18.33
C LEU A 248 -3.74 -2.32 18.52
N LEU A 249 -2.71 -1.52 18.25
CA LEU A 249 -2.70 -0.09 18.55
C LEU A 249 -3.29 0.78 17.44
N PHE A 250 -3.19 0.35 16.18
CA PHE A 250 -3.48 1.18 15.03
C PHE A 250 -4.40 0.48 14.02
N ASN A 251 -5.34 1.24 13.46
CA ASN A 251 -6.25 0.73 12.44
C ASN A 251 -5.62 0.85 11.04
N ILE A 252 -4.67 -0.04 10.74
CA ILE A 252 -3.86 -0.02 9.49
C ILE A 252 -4.23 -1.14 8.50
N GLY A 253 -5.47 -1.62 8.57
CA GLY A 253 -6.02 -2.60 7.63
C GLY A 253 -5.27 -3.93 7.63
N MET A 254 -4.94 -4.45 6.44
CA MET A 254 -4.29 -5.77 6.29
C MET A 254 -2.76 -5.71 6.41
N PHE A 255 -2.16 -4.52 6.57
CA PHE A 255 -0.70 -4.36 6.56
C PHE A 255 0.04 -5.28 7.55
N PRO A 256 -0.33 -5.39 8.84
CA PRO A 256 0.37 -6.27 9.79
C PRO A 256 0.42 -7.72 9.31
N TRP A 257 -0.72 -8.24 8.85
CA TRP A 257 -0.86 -9.62 8.39
C TRP A 257 -0.07 -9.88 7.12
N VAL A 258 -0.08 -8.92 6.19
CA VAL A 258 0.69 -8.97 4.94
C VAL A 258 2.19 -9.00 5.24
N MET A 259 2.67 -8.20 6.19
CA MET A 259 4.09 -8.16 6.53
C MET A 259 4.55 -9.40 7.32
N ILE A 260 3.74 -9.91 8.25
CA ILE A 260 4.02 -11.15 8.98
C ILE A 260 4.08 -12.33 8.01
N MET A 261 3.03 -12.54 7.23
CA MET A 261 2.96 -13.64 6.25
C MET A 261 4.01 -13.48 5.15
N GLY A 262 4.27 -12.24 4.72
CA GLY A 262 5.27 -11.92 3.71
C GLY A 262 6.68 -12.29 4.17
N SER A 263 7.00 -12.08 5.45
CA SER A 263 8.32 -12.41 6.02
C SER A 263 8.67 -13.91 5.97
N LEU A 264 7.68 -14.80 5.78
CA LEU A 264 7.90 -16.24 5.65
C LEU A 264 8.79 -16.60 4.46
N ILE A 265 8.90 -15.75 3.44
CA ILE A 265 9.82 -15.95 2.30
C ILE A 265 11.30 -15.96 2.71
N PHE A 266 11.63 -15.43 3.89
CA PHE A 266 12.99 -15.42 4.42
C PHE A 266 13.41 -16.76 5.04
N VAL A 267 12.46 -17.60 5.42
CA VAL A 267 12.70 -18.91 6.05
C VAL A 267 13.17 -19.92 5.00
N THR A 268 14.28 -20.61 5.24
CA THR A 268 14.85 -21.58 4.30
C THR A 268 14.16 -22.93 4.37
N LYS A 269 14.46 -23.81 3.39
CA LYS A 269 14.00 -25.20 3.40
C LYS A 269 14.34 -25.90 4.72
N ASP A 270 15.58 -25.78 5.17
CA ASP A 270 16.08 -26.52 6.33
C ASP A 270 15.38 -26.07 7.61
N GLU A 271 15.13 -24.75 7.74
CA GLU A 271 14.38 -24.20 8.86
C GLU A 271 12.92 -24.65 8.85
N TRP A 272 12.27 -24.64 7.69
CA TRP A 272 10.92 -25.20 7.54
C TRP A 272 10.88 -26.69 7.87
N ASN A 273 11.88 -27.46 7.44
CA ASN A 273 11.98 -28.88 7.72
C ASN A 273 12.09 -29.15 9.23
N ASN A 274 12.86 -28.34 9.97
CA ASN A 274 12.95 -28.45 11.43
C ASN A 274 11.61 -28.19 12.13
N ILE A 275 10.77 -27.32 11.57
CA ILE A 275 9.42 -27.04 12.09
C ILE A 275 8.48 -28.19 11.72
N LEU A 276 8.45 -28.58 10.45
CA LEU A 276 7.53 -29.58 9.91
C LEU A 276 7.77 -30.98 10.46
N GLN A 277 9.02 -31.33 10.77
CA GLN A 277 9.34 -32.60 11.43
C GLN A 277 8.70 -32.74 12.81
N LYS A 278 8.47 -31.64 13.55
CA LYS A 278 7.72 -31.67 14.83
C LYS A 278 6.26 -32.11 14.65
N PHE A 279 5.73 -32.01 13.43
CA PHE A 279 4.40 -32.45 13.04
C PHE A 279 4.42 -33.74 12.20
N ASN A 280 5.52 -34.50 12.21
CA ASN A 280 5.72 -35.71 11.41
C ASN A 280 5.60 -35.50 9.88
N LEU A 281 5.78 -34.27 9.40
CA LEU A 281 5.78 -33.94 7.97
C LEU A 281 7.22 -33.94 7.45
N LYS A 282 7.59 -34.97 6.67
CA LYS A 282 8.92 -35.10 6.06
C LYS A 282 8.94 -34.53 4.65
N ILE A 283 9.87 -33.62 4.39
CA ILE A 283 10.11 -33.08 3.04
C ILE A 283 11.19 -33.93 2.38
N LYS A 284 10.89 -34.46 1.18
CA LYS A 284 11.87 -35.26 0.44
C LYS A 284 13.14 -34.44 0.15
N PRO A 285 14.33 -35.07 0.20
CA PRO A 285 15.54 -34.43 -0.29
C PRO A 285 15.37 -34.10 -1.77
N ALA A 286 15.89 -32.95 -2.19
CA ALA A 286 15.77 -32.57 -3.58
C ALA A 286 16.86 -33.25 -4.40
N THR A 287 16.50 -33.76 -5.57
CA THR A 287 17.47 -34.21 -6.56
C THR A 287 18.04 -32.99 -7.26
N TYR A 288 19.36 -32.92 -7.39
CA TYR A 288 19.99 -31.81 -8.10
C TYR A 288 19.51 -31.77 -9.55
N GLN A 289 19.01 -30.61 -9.97
CA GLN A 289 18.65 -30.33 -11.35
C GLN A 289 19.31 -29.01 -11.77
N PRO A 290 19.89 -28.94 -12.98
CA PRO A 290 20.43 -27.70 -13.49
C PRO A 290 19.32 -26.66 -13.58
N VAL A 291 19.63 -25.46 -13.13
CA VAL A 291 18.66 -24.38 -13.07
C VAL A 291 18.88 -23.45 -14.24
N ASN A 292 17.81 -23.19 -15.00
CA ASN A 292 17.87 -22.31 -16.16
C ASN A 292 18.22 -20.88 -15.75
N SER A 293 18.99 -20.21 -16.60
CA SER A 293 19.25 -18.77 -16.49
C SER A 293 17.94 -17.97 -16.58
N ILE A 294 17.94 -16.80 -15.95
CA ILE A 294 16.85 -15.83 -16.15
C ILE A 294 16.84 -15.38 -17.62
N SER A 295 15.65 -15.32 -18.24
CA SER A 295 15.51 -14.83 -19.62
C SER A 295 15.74 -13.33 -19.68
N ALA A 296 16.29 -12.84 -20.80
CA ALA A 296 16.62 -11.41 -20.98
C ALA A 296 15.43 -10.49 -20.72
N TRP A 297 14.24 -10.85 -21.23
CA TRP A 297 13.02 -10.07 -21.02
C TRP A 297 12.60 -9.99 -19.53
N LYS A 298 12.78 -11.06 -18.76
CA LYS A 298 12.50 -11.05 -17.31
C LYS A 298 13.49 -10.15 -16.58
N THR A 299 14.76 -10.21 -16.95
CA THR A 299 15.79 -9.32 -16.42
C THR A 299 15.43 -7.86 -16.67
N PHE A 300 15.02 -7.52 -17.90
CA PHE A 300 14.59 -6.17 -18.25
C PHE A 300 13.39 -5.72 -17.40
N ILE A 301 12.32 -6.52 -17.34
CA ILE A 301 11.12 -6.21 -16.56
C ILE A 301 11.44 -6.03 -15.08
N LEU A 302 12.20 -6.94 -14.48
CA LEU A 302 12.58 -6.84 -13.06
C LEU A 302 13.48 -5.63 -12.80
N SER A 303 14.37 -5.29 -13.72
CA SER A 303 15.23 -4.11 -13.58
C SER A 303 14.40 -2.84 -13.62
N ALA A 304 13.52 -2.70 -14.61
CA ALA A 304 12.59 -1.57 -14.70
C ALA A 304 11.69 -1.48 -13.46
N PHE A 305 11.14 -2.62 -13.02
CA PHE A 305 10.32 -2.71 -11.81
C PHE A 305 11.07 -2.17 -10.58
N PHE A 306 12.27 -2.69 -10.27
CA PHE A 306 12.99 -2.25 -9.08
C PHE A 306 13.55 -0.82 -9.19
N ILE A 307 13.88 -0.34 -10.39
CA ILE A 307 14.21 1.08 -10.59
C ILE A 307 13.01 1.95 -10.19
N ILE A 308 11.80 1.60 -10.63
CA ILE A 308 10.58 2.31 -10.24
C ILE A 308 10.36 2.22 -8.72
N GLN A 309 10.56 1.05 -8.11
CA GLN A 309 10.40 0.86 -6.66
C GLN A 309 11.39 1.66 -5.80
N LEU A 310 12.57 1.96 -6.33
CA LEU A 310 13.55 2.83 -5.68
C LEU A 310 13.25 4.31 -5.97
N TYR A 311 12.82 4.63 -7.18
CA TYR A 311 12.50 5.99 -7.60
C TYR A 311 11.28 6.55 -6.87
N LEU A 312 10.19 5.79 -6.76
CA LEU A 312 8.92 6.31 -6.23
C LEU A 312 9.07 6.89 -4.82
N PRO A 313 9.67 6.21 -3.83
CA PRO A 313 9.87 6.79 -2.49
C PRO A 313 10.77 8.03 -2.47
N LEU A 314 11.72 8.12 -3.41
CA LEU A 314 12.70 9.22 -3.47
C LEU A 314 12.22 10.42 -4.28
N ARG A 315 11.18 10.27 -5.11
CA ARG A 315 10.79 11.31 -6.08
C ARG A 315 10.38 12.64 -5.45
N HIS A 316 9.92 12.63 -4.21
CA HIS A 316 9.54 13.85 -3.50
C HIS A 316 10.74 14.78 -3.22
N TYR A 317 11.97 14.25 -3.18
CA TYR A 317 13.19 15.06 -3.00
C TYR A 317 13.53 15.95 -4.21
N PHE A 318 12.86 15.76 -5.35
CA PHE A 318 12.99 16.66 -6.51
C PHE A 318 12.13 17.93 -6.38
N TYR A 319 11.42 18.10 -5.25
CA TYR A 319 10.52 19.22 -4.98
C TYR A 319 10.88 19.87 -3.64
N ASN A 320 10.77 21.19 -3.57
CA ASN A 320 11.15 21.96 -2.38
C ASN A 320 10.03 22.06 -1.32
N GLU A 321 8.84 21.56 -1.65
CA GLU A 321 7.68 21.58 -0.75
C GLU A 321 7.85 20.63 0.45
N ASN A 322 7.19 20.95 1.56
CA ASN A 322 7.08 20.00 2.67
C ASN A 322 6.03 18.92 2.36
N MET A 323 6.51 17.72 1.99
CA MET A 323 5.68 16.55 1.71
C MET A 323 4.67 16.21 2.82
N MET A 324 4.97 16.52 4.09
CA MET A 324 4.04 16.25 5.20
C MET A 324 2.81 17.16 5.16
N TRP A 325 2.93 18.35 4.57
CA TRP A 325 1.79 19.24 4.36
C TRP A 325 1.08 18.93 3.05
N THR A 326 1.81 18.91 1.93
CA THR A 326 1.18 18.84 0.60
C THR A 326 0.80 17.43 0.18
N GLU A 327 1.40 16.39 0.77
CA GLU A 327 1.29 15.00 0.34
C GLU A 327 1.62 14.77 -1.14
N ARG A 328 2.29 15.73 -1.79
CA ARG A 328 2.79 15.58 -3.14
C ARG A 328 3.73 14.39 -3.16
N PHE A 329 3.38 13.38 -3.95
CA PHE A 329 4.12 12.12 -4.04
C PHE A 329 4.19 11.25 -2.77
N PHE A 330 3.31 11.50 -1.79
CA PHE A 330 3.25 10.69 -0.57
C PHE A 330 2.84 9.24 -0.84
N ARG A 331 1.88 9.04 -1.74
CA ARG A 331 1.44 7.71 -2.20
C ARG A 331 2.58 6.96 -2.90
N PHE A 332 2.61 5.65 -2.73
CA PHE A 332 3.61 4.73 -3.29
C PHE A 332 5.03 4.93 -2.75
N GLY A 333 5.22 5.83 -1.78
CA GLY A 333 6.52 6.12 -1.18
C GLY A 333 6.87 5.30 0.05
N TRP A 334 6.04 4.30 0.40
CA TRP A 334 6.18 3.53 1.65
C TRP A 334 6.10 4.38 2.92
N ASN A 335 5.46 5.54 2.81
CA ASN A 335 5.21 6.42 3.94
C ASN A 335 4.10 5.83 4.82
N VAL A 336 4.47 5.13 5.89
CA VAL A 336 3.53 4.44 6.79
C VAL A 336 3.56 5.07 8.18
N MET A 337 2.39 5.52 8.63
CA MET A 337 2.15 6.00 10.00
C MET A 337 3.03 7.20 10.40
N LEU A 338 3.13 8.23 9.55
CA LEU A 338 4.02 9.38 9.78
C LEU A 338 3.32 10.63 10.31
N MET A 339 2.00 10.75 10.15
CA MET A 339 1.29 11.97 10.50
C MET A 339 -0.17 11.77 10.89
N GLU A 340 -0.63 12.69 11.71
CA GLU A 340 -2.04 12.98 11.98
C GLU A 340 -2.39 14.31 11.30
N LYS A 341 -3.31 14.28 10.33
CA LYS A 341 -3.79 15.47 9.62
C LYS A 341 -5.30 15.56 9.71
N ASN A 342 -5.78 16.78 9.94
CA ASN A 342 -7.19 17.12 9.85
C ASN A 342 -7.33 18.38 9.00
N GLY A 343 -8.24 18.32 8.02
CA GLY A 343 -8.52 19.39 7.09
C GLY A 343 -9.97 19.86 7.18
N PHE A 344 -10.20 21.08 6.73
CA PHE A 344 -11.51 21.68 6.53
C PHE A 344 -11.51 22.33 5.15
N CYS A 345 -12.55 22.09 4.36
CA CYS A 345 -12.75 22.74 3.07
C CYS A 345 -14.20 23.21 2.95
N GLU A 346 -14.38 24.47 2.58
CA GLU A 346 -15.66 25.05 2.15
C GLU A 346 -15.48 25.63 0.75
N PHE A 347 -16.28 25.17 -0.22
CA PHE A 347 -16.18 25.61 -1.59
C PHE A 347 -17.15 26.76 -1.84
N THR A 348 -16.72 27.76 -2.60
CA THR A 348 -17.60 28.83 -3.09
C THR A 348 -17.64 28.77 -4.60
N VAL A 349 -18.83 28.57 -5.14
CA VAL A 349 -19.06 28.56 -6.59
C VAL A 349 -19.63 29.90 -7.00
N VAL A 350 -19.08 30.46 -8.09
CA VAL A 350 -19.48 31.77 -8.62
C VAL A 350 -19.88 31.61 -10.07
N ASN A 351 -21.12 31.97 -10.40
CA ASN A 351 -21.58 32.11 -11.77
C ASN A 351 -20.91 33.35 -12.39
N ALA A 352 -20.04 33.15 -13.38
CA ALA A 352 -19.28 34.24 -13.99
C ALA A 352 -20.15 35.21 -14.82
N GLU A 353 -21.33 34.79 -15.28
CA GLU A 353 -22.21 35.60 -16.13
C GLU A 353 -23.01 36.63 -15.32
N ASN A 354 -23.49 36.27 -14.12
CA ASN A 354 -24.35 37.13 -13.30
C ASN A 354 -23.79 37.46 -11.91
N GLY A 355 -22.62 36.93 -11.55
CA GLY A 355 -21.94 37.17 -10.28
C GLY A 355 -22.59 36.51 -9.06
N LYS A 356 -23.66 35.71 -9.22
CA LYS A 356 -24.26 34.96 -8.11
C LYS A 356 -23.26 33.96 -7.55
N LYS A 357 -23.16 33.91 -6.23
CA LYS A 357 -22.28 33.00 -5.49
C LYS A 357 -23.04 32.22 -4.43
N TRP A 358 -22.66 30.98 -4.22
CA TRP A 358 -23.19 30.13 -3.15
C TRP A 358 -22.10 29.21 -2.62
N LYS A 359 -22.34 28.64 -1.44
CA LYS A 359 -21.43 27.73 -0.79
C LYS A 359 -21.81 26.29 -1.12
N GLU A 360 -20.80 25.46 -1.34
CA GLU A 360 -20.91 24.02 -1.47
C GLU A 360 -20.07 23.33 -0.40
N TYR A 361 -20.69 22.36 0.25
CA TYR A 361 -20.06 21.55 1.28
C TYR A 361 -19.70 20.18 0.71
N PRO A 362 -18.46 19.70 0.89
CA PRO A 362 -18.03 18.40 0.41
C PRO A 362 -18.94 17.24 0.82
N SER A 363 -19.45 17.27 2.05
CA SER A 363 -20.38 16.29 2.61
C SER A 363 -21.69 16.10 1.83
N THR A 364 -22.06 17.04 0.95
CA THR A 364 -23.25 16.93 0.09
C THR A 364 -23.07 15.86 -0.98
N PHE A 365 -21.84 15.66 -1.50
CA PHE A 365 -21.57 14.78 -2.65
C PHE A 365 -20.52 13.71 -2.37
N LEU A 366 -19.70 13.89 -1.34
CA LEU A 366 -18.61 12.98 -1.00
C LEU A 366 -19.00 12.12 0.21
N THR A 367 -18.53 10.87 0.18
CA THR A 367 -18.57 10.02 1.38
C THR A 367 -17.65 10.57 2.48
N THR A 368 -17.84 10.15 3.74
CA THR A 368 -16.99 10.59 4.87
C THR A 368 -15.49 10.36 4.62
N ILE A 369 -15.12 9.24 3.99
CA ILE A 369 -13.71 8.94 3.70
C ILE A 369 -13.17 9.88 2.61
N GLN A 370 -13.94 10.10 1.55
CA GLN A 370 -13.59 11.00 0.46
C GLN A 370 -13.44 12.44 0.92
N GLU A 371 -14.41 12.96 1.68
CA GLU A 371 -14.35 14.29 2.28
C GLU A 371 -13.12 14.42 3.18
N LYS A 372 -12.92 13.45 4.08
CA LYS A 372 -11.75 13.45 4.98
C LYS A 372 -10.46 13.54 4.18
N GLN A 373 -10.23 12.65 3.23
CA GLN A 373 -8.98 12.61 2.47
C GLN A 373 -8.80 13.83 1.57
N MET A 374 -9.86 14.32 0.95
CA MET A 374 -9.82 15.51 0.11
C MET A 374 -9.46 16.77 0.91
N SER A 375 -9.98 16.89 2.13
CA SER A 375 -9.88 18.12 2.94
C SER A 375 -8.46 18.63 3.23
N PHE A 376 -7.43 17.81 3.02
CA PHE A 376 -6.04 18.15 3.28
C PHE A 376 -5.07 17.73 2.16
N GLN A 377 -5.58 17.39 0.97
CA GLN A 377 -4.78 16.95 -0.18
C GLN A 377 -5.06 17.81 -1.41
N PRO A 378 -4.07 18.60 -1.88
CA PRO A 378 -4.26 19.53 -2.99
C PRO A 378 -4.77 18.84 -4.27
N ASP A 379 -4.23 17.68 -4.66
CA ASP A 379 -4.69 17.01 -5.88
C ASP A 379 -6.17 16.59 -5.83
N MET A 380 -6.66 16.22 -4.65
CA MET A 380 -8.08 15.90 -4.45
C MET A 380 -8.93 17.18 -4.39
N ILE A 381 -8.48 18.25 -3.73
CA ILE A 381 -9.19 19.55 -3.76
C ILE A 381 -9.38 20.03 -5.20
N TRP A 382 -8.34 19.91 -6.03
CA TRP A 382 -8.39 20.24 -7.45
C TRP A 382 -9.43 19.39 -8.19
N GLN A 383 -9.41 18.07 -8.03
CA GLN A 383 -10.36 17.17 -8.69
C GLN A 383 -11.81 17.49 -8.29
N TYR A 384 -12.06 17.78 -7.02
CA TYR A 384 -13.41 18.13 -6.55
C TYR A 384 -13.89 19.47 -7.10
N ALA A 385 -13.01 20.48 -7.21
CA ALA A 385 -13.35 21.76 -7.84
C ALA A 385 -13.74 21.60 -9.31
N HIS A 386 -13.04 20.72 -10.05
CA HIS A 386 -13.40 20.38 -11.44
C HIS A 386 -14.72 19.61 -11.53
N TYR A 387 -14.98 18.68 -10.61
CA TYR A 387 -16.29 18.03 -10.50
C TYR A 387 -17.43 19.04 -10.30
N LEU A 388 -17.28 20.01 -9.38
CA LEU A 388 -18.28 21.06 -9.18
C LEU A 388 -18.50 21.88 -10.46
N LYS A 389 -17.43 22.28 -11.15
CA LYS A 389 -17.53 23.01 -12.42
C LYS A 389 -18.29 22.19 -13.48
N GLU A 390 -17.99 20.90 -13.63
CA GLU A 390 -18.70 20.03 -14.57
C GLU A 390 -20.17 19.83 -14.22
N LYS A 391 -20.48 19.63 -12.93
CA LYS A 391 -21.84 19.50 -12.41
C LYS A 391 -22.69 20.72 -12.79
N TYR A 392 -22.24 21.93 -12.43
CA TYR A 392 -23.00 23.14 -12.70
C TYR A 392 -23.05 23.51 -14.19
N ASN A 393 -22.01 23.18 -14.95
CA ASN A 393 -22.06 23.30 -16.41
C ASN A 393 -23.20 22.43 -17.00
N LYS A 394 -23.41 21.21 -16.48
CA LYS A 394 -24.54 20.34 -16.89
C LYS A 394 -25.90 20.88 -16.44
N GLU A 395 -25.96 21.58 -15.32
CA GLU A 395 -27.17 22.26 -14.81
C GLU A 395 -27.45 23.62 -15.51
N GLY A 396 -26.65 23.98 -16.52
CA GLY A 396 -26.84 25.18 -17.35
C GLY A 396 -26.10 26.42 -16.87
N ILE A 397 -25.36 26.35 -15.76
CA ILE A 397 -24.53 27.44 -15.26
C ILE A 397 -23.14 27.35 -15.89
N LYS A 398 -22.97 27.97 -17.05
CA LYS A 398 -21.70 27.94 -17.79
C LYS A 398 -20.64 28.79 -17.11
N ASN A 399 -19.38 28.40 -17.28
CA ASN A 399 -18.20 29.16 -16.84
C ASN A 399 -18.17 29.47 -15.34
N CYS A 400 -18.62 28.53 -14.49
CA CYS A 400 -18.48 28.67 -13.04
C CYS A 400 -17.00 28.79 -12.64
N LYS A 401 -16.71 29.71 -11.73
CA LYS A 401 -15.46 29.79 -10.98
C LYS A 401 -15.62 29.08 -9.65
N VAL A 402 -14.58 28.41 -9.18
CA VAL A 402 -14.63 27.63 -7.93
C VAL A 402 -13.45 28.02 -7.04
N TYR A 403 -13.78 28.60 -5.89
CA TYR A 403 -12.82 28.98 -4.85
C TYR A 403 -12.98 28.05 -3.64
N VAL A 404 -11.94 27.95 -2.81
CA VAL A 404 -11.97 27.10 -1.62
C VAL A 404 -11.37 27.82 -0.42
N LEU A 405 -12.10 27.84 0.69
CA LEU A 405 -11.52 28.11 2.00
C LEU A 405 -11.02 26.78 2.57
N SER A 406 -9.73 26.52 2.43
CA SER A 406 -9.09 25.30 2.95
C SER A 406 -8.22 25.61 4.16
N ARG A 407 -8.36 24.84 5.24
CA ARG A 407 -7.50 24.93 6.42
C ARG A 407 -7.05 23.56 6.88
N VAL A 408 -5.78 23.42 7.23
CA VAL A 408 -5.19 22.13 7.63
C VAL A 408 -4.42 22.25 8.94
N SER A 409 -4.51 21.23 9.76
CA SER A 409 -3.68 21.00 10.94
C SER A 409 -2.82 19.75 10.73
N LEU A 410 -1.61 19.77 11.28
CA LEU A 410 -0.63 18.68 11.14
C LEU A 410 0.02 18.37 12.50
N ASN A 411 -0.05 17.12 12.93
CA ASN A 411 0.63 16.60 14.13
C ASN A 411 0.35 17.43 15.40
N GLY A 412 -0.88 17.89 15.58
CA GLY A 412 -1.30 18.68 16.74
C GLY A 412 -0.99 20.17 16.66
N ARG A 413 -0.37 20.66 15.59
CA ARG A 413 -0.22 22.10 15.32
C ARG A 413 -1.60 22.74 15.06
N PRO A 414 -1.79 24.04 15.41
CA PRO A 414 -3.02 24.75 15.08
C PRO A 414 -3.33 24.74 13.59
N SER A 415 -4.62 24.75 13.26
CA SER A 415 -5.11 24.85 11.88
C SER A 415 -4.67 26.16 11.23
N GLN A 416 -4.07 26.07 10.03
CA GLN A 416 -3.61 27.21 9.23
C GLN A 416 -4.35 27.21 7.88
N LEU A 417 -4.43 28.39 7.24
CA LEU A 417 -4.86 28.47 5.84
C LEU A 417 -3.93 27.55 5.00
N PHE A 418 -4.50 26.83 4.04
CA PHE A 418 -3.76 25.82 3.29
C PHE A 418 -3.65 26.11 1.80
N ILE A 419 -4.77 26.48 1.16
CA ILE A 419 -4.81 26.87 -0.25
C ILE A 419 -5.20 28.35 -0.32
N ASN A 420 -4.62 29.10 -1.25
CA ASN A 420 -4.97 30.49 -1.53
C ASN A 420 -6.48 30.62 -1.87
N PRO A 421 -7.28 31.30 -1.03
CA PRO A 421 -8.73 31.37 -1.21
C PRO A 421 -9.16 32.26 -2.39
N GLU A 422 -8.25 33.09 -2.91
CA GLU A 422 -8.51 33.98 -4.05
C GLU A 422 -8.29 33.30 -5.41
N THR A 423 -7.80 32.05 -5.41
CA THR A 423 -7.52 31.31 -6.64
C THR A 423 -8.75 30.57 -7.13
N ASP A 424 -9.13 30.80 -8.39
CA ASP A 424 -10.13 29.97 -9.08
C ASP A 424 -9.50 28.61 -9.42
N ILE A 425 -9.70 27.64 -8.53
CA ILE A 425 -9.10 26.30 -8.61
C ILE A 425 -9.53 25.59 -9.90
N ALA A 426 -10.76 25.82 -10.36
CA ALA A 426 -11.28 25.19 -11.57
C ALA A 426 -10.76 25.83 -12.87
N SER A 427 -9.97 26.90 -12.77
CA SER A 427 -9.22 27.48 -13.89
C SER A 427 -7.84 26.86 -14.10
N LEU A 428 -7.29 26.18 -13.07
CA LEU A 428 -5.99 25.53 -13.11
C LEU A 428 -6.01 24.39 -14.14
N LYS A 429 -5.07 24.40 -15.09
CA LYS A 429 -5.10 23.51 -16.27
C LYS A 429 -4.68 22.09 -15.95
N ASN A 430 -3.80 21.92 -14.98
CA ASN A 430 -3.31 20.62 -14.57
C ASN A 430 -3.10 20.53 -13.06
N VAL A 431 -3.13 19.29 -12.54
CA VAL A 431 -3.07 19.02 -11.10
C VAL A 431 -1.80 19.55 -10.42
N ASN A 432 -0.70 19.79 -11.16
CA ASN A 432 0.51 20.31 -10.53
C ASN A 432 0.38 21.79 -10.13
N GLU A 433 -0.45 22.57 -10.83
CA GLU A 433 -0.61 24.00 -10.57
C GLU A 433 -1.22 24.26 -9.19
N ILE A 434 -2.05 23.36 -8.65
CA ILE A 434 -2.63 23.57 -7.30
C ILE A 434 -1.58 23.49 -6.17
N TYR A 435 -0.42 22.88 -6.42
CA TYR A 435 0.65 22.83 -5.42
C TYR A 435 1.35 24.19 -5.28
N ASP A 436 1.35 25.01 -6.33
CA ASP A 436 1.88 26.38 -6.29
C ASP A 436 0.94 27.33 -5.51
N GLU A 437 -0.32 26.92 -5.32
CA GLU A 437 -1.35 27.65 -4.56
C GLU A 437 -1.39 27.28 -3.08
N VAL A 438 -0.52 26.35 -2.65
CA VAL A 438 -0.37 26.02 -1.22
C VAL A 438 0.32 27.19 -0.54
N THR A 439 -0.32 27.73 0.50
CA THR A 439 0.25 28.85 1.27
C THR A 439 1.49 28.41 2.03
N GLU A 440 2.38 29.36 2.36
CA GLU A 440 3.58 29.06 3.15
C GLU A 440 3.20 28.46 4.53
N MET A 441 3.55 27.19 4.73
CA MET A 441 3.19 26.45 5.94
C MET A 441 4.25 26.66 7.02
N LYS A 442 3.82 27.08 8.21
CA LYS A 442 4.72 27.21 9.36
C LYS A 442 5.06 25.82 9.91
N ASN A 443 6.34 25.47 9.91
CA ASN A 443 6.87 24.19 10.42
C ASN A 443 6.88 24.10 11.95
#